data_AF-A0AAV4VLK1-F1
#
_entry.id   AF-A0AAV4VLK1-F1
#
_cell.length_a   1.000
_cell.length_b   1.000
_cell.length_c   1.000
_cell.angle_alpha   90.00
_cell.angle_beta   90.00
_cell.angle_gamma   90.00
#
_symmetry.space_group_name_H-M   'P 1'
#
loop_
_entity.id
_entity.type
_entity.pdbx_description
1 polymer ?
#
loop_
_entity_poly.entity_id
_entity_poly.type
_entity_poly.pdbx_seq_one_letter_code
_entity_poly.pdbx_strand_id
1 'polypeptide(L)'
;MKLSVISLFFLAIFLRTSSLIQGVDFEDGPPENEYPNNEYEEIATLEPEDAESNVTLQNDEIFKGNESIHVELPETTTESNIRRSFGNGKAKSPELDPDECGDPPAVTHAKVTSERQAKYRENAKVTYNCEFGFIVAGPMQFSECLRSEETEELYWTDPGNLCAPRSCGDPGLVSNAHRLGFVFTFPNKVSYECDDGYKLRGFGSRYCQASGTWSGSLPTCEPVFCNPPSDPKNGKVSYSSLKFGSELRYECDPGFNLKEGKGRICSENGTWVGEEPICKEAQCEPPVAPEFGSVQVLGNGVASMALYKCEDNFVLVGSATSRCLDIGVWTFPTPKCLEPCSVPKVAHGKIGRYVGSYGRNKFQELPEGAKTENNEKLYLTCESKYEPFGTTMMEEEITCNLGEWSRIPRCEPAKCRGPPPPTDNADMRSVNRTHKGGVVYLCKGYFKKTKFGNVTCSFGTWKGDTPVCKDTKCYLEKLSFTGLETKGLKNVYYRNQVFTATCKSGYNATKENNRITCVEGEWKGHLPPCLA
;
A
#
# COMPACT_ATOMS: atom_id res chain seq x y z
N MET A 1 60.99 20.59 -8.69
CA MET A 1 61.52 19.38 -9.37
C MET A 1 60.37 18.42 -9.63
N LYS A 2 60.18 18.07 -10.92
CA LYS A 2 59.33 17.01 -11.52
C LYS A 2 57.81 17.11 -11.27
N LEU A 3 56.97 17.65 -12.17
CA LEU A 3 56.54 17.22 -13.54
C LEU A 3 55.93 15.81 -13.65
N SER A 4 54.62 15.74 -13.94
CA SER A 4 53.96 15.15 -15.14
C SER A 4 52.42 15.34 -15.00
N VAL A 5 51.63 16.14 -15.75
CA VAL A 5 51.40 16.28 -17.22
C VAL A 5 50.65 14.99 -17.69
N ILE A 6 49.39 14.90 -18.19
CA ILE A 6 48.52 15.64 -19.18
C ILE A 6 47.05 15.13 -18.98
N SER A 7 45.98 15.94 -18.87
CA SER A 7 45.08 16.50 -19.92
C SER A 7 44.28 15.44 -20.72
N LEU A 8 43.03 15.56 -21.18
CA LEU A 8 41.83 16.39 -20.96
C LEU A 8 40.85 16.01 -22.12
N PHE A 9 39.53 16.19 -21.91
CA PHE A 9 38.43 16.33 -22.90
C PHE A 9 38.06 15.10 -23.80
N PHE A 10 36.79 14.75 -24.05
CA PHE A 10 35.75 15.58 -24.67
C PHE A 10 34.30 15.15 -24.38
N LEU A 11 33.43 16.14 -24.61
CA LEU A 11 31.99 16.22 -24.47
C LEU A 11 31.22 15.59 -25.67
N ALA A 12 30.03 15.04 -25.36
CA ALA A 12 28.74 15.13 -26.08
C ALA A 12 28.54 14.46 -27.47
N ILE A 13 27.40 13.75 -27.63
CA ILE A 13 26.22 14.11 -28.46
C ILE A 13 25.34 12.87 -28.78
N PHE A 14 24.04 13.17 -28.85
CA PHE A 14 22.81 12.41 -29.04
C PHE A 14 22.62 11.54 -30.32
N LEU A 15 21.76 10.52 -30.13
CA LEU A 15 20.61 10.02 -30.95
C LEU A 15 20.74 9.18 -32.23
N ARG A 16 19.81 8.18 -32.25
CA ARG A 16 19.06 7.49 -33.32
C ARG A 16 19.53 6.05 -33.58
N THR A 17 18.69 5.02 -33.44
CA THR A 17 17.51 4.65 -34.29
C THR A 17 16.79 3.45 -33.60
N SER A 18 15.45 3.43 -33.42
CA SER A 18 14.41 2.79 -34.28
C SER A 18 14.72 1.31 -34.60
N SER A 19 13.94 0.28 -34.25
CA SER A 19 12.51 0.03 -34.54
C SER A 19 12.04 -1.35 -34.02
N LEU A 20 10.75 -1.46 -33.65
CA LEU A 20 9.76 -2.57 -33.74
C LEU A 20 10.16 -4.02 -33.27
N ILE A 21 9.31 -4.81 -32.58
CA ILE A 21 8.08 -5.48 -33.08
C ILE A 21 7.27 -6.12 -31.90
N GLN A 22 5.96 -5.83 -31.88
CA GLN A 22 4.72 -6.63 -31.61
C GLN A 22 4.57 -7.71 -30.51
N GLY A 23 3.36 -7.71 -29.91
CA GLY A 23 2.64 -8.89 -29.37
C GLY A 23 1.85 -8.64 -28.06
N VAL A 24 0.66 -8.01 -28.06
CA VAL A 24 -0.73 -8.57 -28.14
C VAL A 24 -1.37 -8.95 -26.77
N ASP A 25 -2.39 -8.16 -26.40
CA ASP A 25 -3.73 -8.37 -25.80
C ASP A 25 -4.04 -9.34 -24.64
N PHE A 26 -4.79 -8.84 -23.63
CA PHE A 26 -6.11 -9.36 -23.20
C PHE A 26 -6.90 -8.28 -22.42
N GLU A 27 -8.16 -8.05 -22.83
CA GLU A 27 -9.15 -7.12 -22.23
C GLU A 27 -9.77 -7.67 -20.93
N ASP A 28 -10.30 -6.79 -20.07
CA ASP A 28 -11.69 -6.88 -19.57
C ASP A 28 -12.11 -5.60 -18.81
N GLY A 29 -13.34 -5.15 -19.10
CA GLY A 29 -13.98 -3.91 -18.62
C GLY A 29 -14.64 -3.98 -17.22
N PRO A 30 -15.42 -2.95 -16.83
CA PRO A 30 -15.78 -2.64 -15.45
C PRO A 30 -17.11 -3.27 -15.01
N PRO A 31 -17.46 -3.25 -13.70
CA PRO A 31 -18.84 -3.45 -13.27
C PRO A 31 -19.47 -2.25 -12.54
N GLU A 32 -20.80 -2.32 -12.51
CA GLU A 32 -21.84 -1.32 -12.27
C GLU A 32 -22.16 -1.01 -10.79
N ASN A 33 -22.99 0.04 -10.63
CA ASN A 33 -23.74 0.43 -9.44
C ASN A 33 -24.70 -0.66 -8.93
N GLU A 34 -24.84 -0.77 -7.61
CA GLU A 34 -26.10 -1.18 -6.95
C GLU A 34 -26.14 -0.64 -5.49
N TYR A 35 -27.19 0.11 -5.15
CA TYR A 35 -27.71 0.34 -3.79
C TYR A 35 -28.80 -0.72 -3.54
N PRO A 36 -29.05 -1.21 -2.30
CA PRO A 36 -29.97 -0.47 -1.41
C PRO A 36 -29.91 -0.71 0.13
N ASN A 37 -30.64 0.17 0.82
CA ASN A 37 -31.42 0.01 2.07
C ASN A 37 -30.83 0.32 3.46
N ASN A 38 -31.44 1.39 4.02
CA ASN A 38 -31.65 1.69 5.44
C ASN A 38 -32.38 0.56 6.18
N GLU A 39 -32.04 0.38 7.46
CA GLU A 39 -32.98 -0.04 8.50
C GLU A 39 -32.84 0.86 9.74
N TYR A 40 -34.01 1.10 10.34
CA TYR A 40 -34.32 1.97 11.47
C TYR A 40 -34.04 1.30 12.82
N GLU A 41 -33.86 2.12 13.86
CA GLU A 41 -34.32 1.97 15.27
C GLU A 41 -33.55 3.01 16.12
N GLU A 42 -34.03 3.60 17.21
CA GLU A 42 -35.33 3.95 17.76
C GLU A 42 -35.00 4.99 18.86
N ILE A 43 -35.83 6.02 19.05
CA ILE A 43 -35.61 7.10 20.01
C ILE A 43 -36.31 6.73 21.33
N ALA A 44 -35.55 6.65 22.42
CA ALA A 44 -36.10 6.57 23.78
C ALA A 44 -35.83 7.88 24.54
N THR A 45 -36.92 8.52 24.95
CA THR A 45 -37.03 9.67 25.84
C THR A 45 -36.72 9.31 27.29
N LEU A 46 -35.94 10.13 28.00
CA LEU A 46 -35.90 10.18 29.47
C LEU A 46 -35.78 11.64 29.95
N GLU A 47 -36.64 12.01 30.90
CA GLU A 47 -36.68 13.28 31.65
C GLU A 47 -35.54 13.35 32.68
N PRO A 48 -35.11 14.55 33.14
CA PRO A 48 -34.20 14.66 34.28
C PRO A 48 -34.93 15.06 35.58
N GLU A 49 -34.64 14.31 36.64
CA GLU A 49 -34.89 14.64 38.05
C GLU A 49 -33.85 15.63 38.61
N ASP A 50 -34.29 16.33 39.66
CA ASP A 50 -33.59 17.36 40.42
C ASP A 50 -32.28 16.92 41.10
N ALA A 51 -31.30 17.83 41.14
CA ALA A 51 -30.26 17.83 42.17
C ALA A 51 -29.65 19.24 42.34
N GLU A 52 -29.99 19.90 43.45
CA GLU A 52 -29.29 21.08 43.97
C GLU A 52 -27.90 20.70 44.51
N SER A 53 -26.90 21.54 44.27
CA SER A 53 -25.81 21.74 45.22
C SER A 53 -25.21 23.15 45.09
N ASN A 54 -25.08 23.79 46.25
CA ASN A 54 -24.52 25.13 46.43
C ASN A 54 -23.00 25.04 46.59
N VAL A 55 -22.24 25.90 45.89
CA VAL A 55 -20.84 26.19 46.24
C VAL A 55 -20.60 27.71 46.13
N THR A 56 -20.24 28.30 47.27
CA THR A 56 -19.68 29.65 47.43
C THR A 56 -18.25 29.74 46.91
N LEU A 57 -17.90 30.84 46.22
CA LEU A 57 -16.51 31.25 45.99
C LEU A 57 -16.32 32.76 46.27
N GLN A 58 -15.32 33.05 47.09
CA GLN A 58 -14.70 34.36 47.27
C GLN A 58 -13.83 34.72 46.05
N ASN A 59 -13.77 36.02 45.77
CA ASN A 59 -13.00 36.76 44.78
C ASN A 59 -11.64 36.17 44.34
N ASP A 60 -11.41 36.13 43.03
CA ASP A 60 -10.48 37.06 42.34
C ASP A 60 -10.62 36.91 40.80
N GLU A 61 -10.24 37.98 40.10
CA GLU A 61 -10.64 38.44 38.77
C GLU A 61 -10.33 37.51 37.56
N ILE A 62 -11.21 37.53 36.55
CA ILE A 62 -10.96 37.78 35.10
C ILE A 62 -12.29 37.58 34.34
N PHE A 63 -12.87 38.66 33.82
CA PHE A 63 -14.11 38.64 33.00
C PHE A 63 -13.82 38.10 31.58
N LYS A 64 -14.48 37.00 31.19
CA LYS A 64 -14.76 36.64 29.79
C LYS A 64 -16.25 36.89 29.54
N GLY A 65 -16.59 38.02 28.95
CA GLY A 65 -17.97 38.40 28.66
C GLY A 65 -18.53 37.68 27.42
N ASN A 66 -19.59 36.91 27.61
CA ASN A 66 -20.57 36.55 26.61
C ASN A 66 -21.95 37.09 27.03
N GLU A 67 -22.08 38.41 27.19
CA GLU A 67 -23.40 39.04 27.35
C GLU A 67 -23.64 40.01 26.19
N SER A 68 -24.77 39.79 25.53
CA SER A 68 -25.42 40.72 24.62
C SER A 68 -25.80 41.99 25.38
N ILE A 69 -25.02 43.05 25.18
CA ILE A 69 -25.36 44.40 25.65
C ILE A 69 -26.52 44.92 24.79
N HIS A 70 -27.71 45.01 25.38
CA HIS A 70 -28.76 45.91 24.91
C HIS A 70 -28.26 47.35 25.12
N VAL A 71 -27.92 48.04 24.02
CA VAL A 71 -27.65 49.48 24.03
C VAL A 71 -28.97 50.19 23.80
N GLU A 72 -29.62 50.63 24.89
CA GLU A 72 -30.64 51.67 24.81
C GLU A 72 -29.93 53.02 24.58
N LEU A 73 -30.26 53.68 23.47
CA LEU A 73 -29.86 55.07 23.21
C LEU A 73 -30.74 56.00 24.08
N PRO A 74 -30.17 57.08 24.66
CA PRO A 74 -30.90 57.96 25.57
C PRO A 74 -31.93 58.81 24.82
N GLU A 75 -33.21 58.66 25.17
CA GLU A 75 -34.24 59.63 24.81
C GLU A 75 -34.01 60.93 25.59
N THR A 76 -33.59 61.98 24.89
CA THR A 76 -33.67 63.36 25.40
C THR A 76 -35.12 63.83 25.31
N THR A 77 -35.86 63.77 26.42
CA THR A 77 -37.00 64.65 26.64
C THR A 77 -36.97 65.23 28.05
N THR A 78 -36.69 66.52 28.14
CA THR A 78 -36.94 67.36 29.30
C THR A 78 -38.44 67.61 29.43
N GLU A 79 -39.11 66.88 30.32
CA GLU A 79 -40.44 67.28 30.80
C GLU A 79 -40.32 68.57 31.62
N SER A 80 -40.72 69.68 31.00
CA SER A 80 -41.16 70.85 31.72
C SER A 80 -42.64 70.68 32.04
N ASN A 81 -42.96 70.63 33.33
CA ASN A 81 -44.33 70.61 33.85
C ASN A 81 -45.06 71.91 33.45
N ILE A 82 -45.90 71.85 32.42
CA ILE A 82 -46.93 72.87 32.15
C ILE A 82 -48.28 72.15 32.09
N ARG A 83 -49.05 72.24 33.18
CA ARG A 83 -50.48 71.90 33.17
C ARG A 83 -51.21 72.80 32.17
N ARG A 84 -51.77 72.22 31.11
CA ARG A 84 -52.95 72.78 30.43
C ARG A 84 -53.98 71.68 30.19
N SER A 85 -55.17 71.94 30.69
CA SER A 85 -56.38 71.13 30.56
C SER A 85 -56.73 70.90 29.08
N PHE A 86 -56.99 69.63 28.72
CA PHE A 86 -57.69 69.29 27.49
C PHE A 86 -59.20 69.30 27.75
N GLY A 87 -59.90 70.23 27.12
CA GLY A 87 -61.32 70.14 26.88
C GLY A 87 -61.59 69.19 25.69
N ASN A 88 -62.62 68.36 25.83
CA ASN A 88 -63.10 67.45 24.79
C ASN A 88 -63.55 68.22 23.54
N GLY A 89 -62.90 67.97 22.41
CA GLY A 89 -63.38 68.35 21.08
C GLY A 89 -63.04 67.25 20.07
N LYS A 90 -64.08 66.57 19.55
CA LYS A 90 -63.95 65.61 18.44
C LYS A 90 -63.49 66.36 17.18
N ALA A 91 -62.28 66.06 16.69
CA ALA A 91 -61.85 66.47 15.36
C ALA A 91 -62.22 65.37 14.35
N LYS A 92 -63.04 65.72 13.34
CA LYS A 92 -63.24 64.93 12.12
C LYS A 92 -61.90 64.83 11.39
N SER A 93 -61.55 63.63 10.90
CA SER A 93 -60.48 63.45 9.92
C SER A 93 -60.82 64.26 8.66
N PRO A 94 -59.92 65.06 8.07
CA PRO A 94 -60.23 65.79 6.85
C PRO A 94 -60.37 64.82 5.67
N GLU A 95 -61.46 64.92 4.92
CA GLU A 95 -61.53 64.42 3.55
C GLU A 95 -60.42 65.11 2.74
N LEU A 96 -59.56 64.32 2.09
CA LEU A 96 -58.53 64.84 1.18
C LEU A 96 -59.22 65.51 -0.01
N ASP A 97 -58.78 66.72 -0.34
CA ASP A 97 -59.27 67.51 -1.47
C ASP A 97 -58.98 66.74 -2.78
N PRO A 98 -59.99 66.42 -3.62
CA PRO A 98 -59.80 65.58 -4.82
C PRO A 98 -58.87 66.18 -5.88
N ASP A 99 -58.53 67.47 -5.76
CA ASP A 99 -57.58 68.17 -6.64
C ASP A 99 -56.13 68.22 -6.07
N GLU A 100 -55.79 67.40 -5.06
CA GLU A 100 -54.47 67.39 -4.42
C GLU A 100 -53.90 65.97 -4.23
N CYS A 101 -52.59 65.78 -4.48
CA CYS A 101 -51.92 64.48 -4.29
C CYS A 101 -51.70 64.09 -2.82
N GLY A 102 -51.98 64.99 -1.86
CA GLY A 102 -51.62 64.80 -0.46
C GLY A 102 -50.10 64.84 -0.21
N ASP A 103 -49.67 64.29 0.94
CA ASP A 103 -48.26 64.26 1.32
C ASP A 103 -47.43 63.38 0.36
N PRO A 104 -46.20 63.79 0.00
CA PRO A 104 -45.28 62.99 -0.80
C PRO A 104 -45.06 61.58 -0.26
N PRO A 105 -44.82 60.56 -1.13
CA PRO A 105 -44.55 59.21 -0.67
C PRO A 105 -43.28 59.18 0.17
N ALA A 106 -43.32 58.44 1.28
CA ALA A 106 -42.17 58.21 2.12
C ALA A 106 -41.22 57.21 1.43
N VAL A 107 -39.96 57.58 1.26
CA VAL A 107 -38.93 56.75 0.63
C VAL A 107 -37.91 56.33 1.67
N THR A 108 -37.67 55.02 1.79
CA THR A 108 -36.73 54.48 2.79
C THR A 108 -35.32 55.03 2.55
N HIS A 109 -34.69 55.55 3.61
CA HIS A 109 -33.37 56.18 3.58
C HIS A 109 -33.26 57.38 2.63
N ALA A 110 -34.36 58.10 2.39
CA ALA A 110 -34.35 59.36 1.64
C ALA A 110 -35.17 60.44 2.37
N LYS A 111 -34.78 61.70 2.15
CA LYS A 111 -35.52 62.86 2.63
C LYS A 111 -35.88 63.77 1.47
N VAL A 112 -37.09 64.31 1.50
CA VAL A 112 -37.52 65.35 0.56
C VAL A 112 -36.67 66.60 0.78
N THR A 113 -36.02 67.09 -0.27
CA THR A 113 -35.15 68.29 -0.23
C THR A 113 -35.80 69.52 -0.84
N SER A 114 -36.85 69.36 -1.65
CA SER A 114 -37.66 70.47 -2.13
C SER A 114 -38.44 71.14 -0.99
N GLU A 115 -38.72 72.43 -1.11
CA GLU A 115 -39.49 73.18 -0.12
C GLU A 115 -40.87 72.55 0.10
N ARG A 116 -41.28 72.41 1.37
CA ARG A 116 -42.60 71.88 1.71
C ARG A 116 -43.67 72.86 1.26
N GLN A 117 -44.57 72.39 0.42
CA GLN A 117 -45.72 73.18 -0.02
C GLN A 117 -46.90 72.88 0.90
N ALA A 118 -47.76 73.88 1.10
CA ALA A 118 -48.97 73.70 1.90
C ALA A 118 -49.96 72.74 1.22
N LYS A 119 -49.93 72.67 -0.12
CA LYS A 119 -50.82 71.88 -0.98
C LYS A 119 -50.05 71.47 -2.25
N TYR A 120 -50.10 70.20 -2.64
CA TYR A 120 -49.44 69.66 -3.84
C TYR A 120 -50.47 69.38 -4.95
N ARG A 121 -50.36 70.08 -6.07
CA ARG A 121 -51.27 70.00 -7.24
C ARG A 121 -50.64 69.25 -8.41
N GLU A 122 -51.41 69.01 -9.47
CA GLU A 122 -50.93 68.37 -10.70
C GLU A 122 -49.63 69.00 -11.24
N ASN A 123 -48.69 68.15 -11.64
CA ASN A 123 -47.30 68.46 -12.03
C ASN A 123 -46.42 69.01 -10.89
N ALA A 124 -46.87 68.98 -9.63
CA ALA A 124 -45.98 69.25 -8.50
C ALA A 124 -44.92 68.16 -8.43
N LYS A 125 -43.67 68.57 -8.19
CA LYS A 125 -42.51 67.69 -8.18
C LYS A 125 -41.75 67.83 -6.88
N VAL A 126 -41.48 66.70 -6.25
CA VAL A 126 -40.68 66.62 -5.01
C VAL A 126 -39.43 65.82 -5.28
N THR A 127 -38.30 66.40 -4.92
CA THR A 127 -36.98 65.78 -5.11
C THR A 127 -36.55 65.15 -3.79
N TYR A 128 -36.00 63.95 -3.88
CA TYR A 128 -35.46 63.21 -2.75
C TYR A 128 -33.93 63.23 -2.79
N ASN A 129 -33.32 63.32 -1.62
CA ASN A 129 -31.89 63.05 -1.45
C ASN A 129 -31.71 61.89 -0.47
N CYS A 130 -30.79 60.98 -0.81
CA CYS A 130 -30.50 59.84 0.05
C CYS A 130 -29.83 60.29 1.35
N GLU A 131 -30.18 59.61 2.44
CA GLU A 131 -29.58 59.80 3.75
C GLU A 131 -28.10 59.38 3.75
N PHE A 132 -27.37 59.83 4.77
CA PHE A 132 -25.95 59.54 4.90
C PHE A 132 -25.68 58.03 4.93
N GLY A 133 -24.79 57.56 4.03
CA GLY A 133 -24.49 56.13 3.86
C GLY A 133 -25.30 55.44 2.76
N PHE A 134 -26.20 56.15 2.09
CA PHE A 134 -26.95 55.67 0.93
C PHE A 134 -26.59 56.46 -0.34
N ILE A 135 -26.75 55.83 -1.49
CA ILE A 135 -26.53 56.41 -2.81
C ILE A 135 -27.76 56.21 -3.68
N VAL A 136 -27.94 57.10 -4.65
CA VAL A 136 -29.01 56.97 -5.63
C VAL A 136 -28.73 55.75 -6.51
N ALA A 137 -29.64 54.79 -6.50
CA ALA A 137 -29.61 53.59 -7.32
C ALA A 137 -30.85 53.44 -8.21
N GLY A 138 -31.97 54.07 -7.84
CA GLY A 138 -33.20 54.03 -8.61
C GLY A 138 -33.21 54.95 -9.85
N PRO A 139 -34.20 54.77 -10.75
CA PRO A 139 -34.27 55.46 -12.03
C PRO A 139 -34.65 56.95 -11.92
N MET A 140 -35.32 57.37 -10.84
CA MET A 140 -35.84 58.73 -10.68
C MET A 140 -35.62 59.27 -9.27
N GLN A 141 -34.94 60.41 -9.13
CA GLN A 141 -34.69 61.09 -7.84
C GLN A 141 -35.86 61.97 -7.37
N PHE A 142 -37.02 61.83 -7.98
CA PHE A 142 -38.18 62.66 -7.73
C PHE A 142 -39.46 61.87 -7.88
N SER A 143 -40.51 62.33 -7.19
CA SER A 143 -41.88 61.94 -7.47
C SER A 143 -42.63 63.14 -8.04
N GLU A 144 -43.49 62.88 -9.00
CA GLU A 144 -44.33 63.88 -9.65
C GLU A 144 -45.80 63.53 -9.40
N CYS A 145 -46.59 64.55 -9.11
CA CYS A 145 -48.03 64.44 -8.90
C CYS A 145 -48.70 64.45 -10.27
N LEU A 146 -49.18 63.29 -10.73
CA LEU A 146 -49.81 63.13 -12.05
C LEU A 146 -51.29 62.77 -11.91
N ARG A 147 -52.06 63.08 -12.95
CA ARG A 147 -53.48 62.70 -13.03
C ARG A 147 -53.61 61.34 -13.70
N SER A 148 -54.36 60.44 -13.07
CA SER A 148 -54.71 59.14 -13.65
C SER A 148 -55.66 59.33 -14.82
N GLU A 149 -55.33 58.79 -15.99
CA GLU A 149 -56.23 58.79 -17.16
C GLU A 149 -57.48 57.93 -16.94
N GLU A 150 -57.43 56.97 -16.01
CA GLU A 150 -58.53 56.03 -15.76
C GLU A 150 -59.49 56.51 -14.67
N THR A 151 -58.97 57.11 -13.60
CA THR A 151 -59.77 57.50 -12.43
C THR A 151 -59.97 59.01 -12.31
N GLU A 152 -59.28 59.81 -13.13
CA GLU A 152 -59.18 61.28 -13.04
C GLU A 152 -58.63 61.83 -11.70
N GLU A 153 -58.21 60.94 -10.79
CA GLU A 153 -57.62 61.29 -9.50
C GLU A 153 -56.11 61.59 -9.61
N LEU A 154 -55.62 62.47 -8.74
CA LEU A 154 -54.19 62.79 -8.66
C LEU A 154 -53.44 61.78 -7.78
N TYR A 155 -52.30 61.29 -8.25
CA TYR A 155 -51.43 60.37 -7.50
C TYR A 155 -49.95 60.70 -7.68
N TRP A 156 -49.13 60.31 -6.70
CA TRP A 156 -47.67 60.43 -6.79
C TRP A 156 -47.06 59.27 -7.59
N THR A 157 -46.16 59.57 -8.52
CA THR A 157 -45.35 58.54 -9.16
C THR A 157 -44.46 57.82 -8.13
N ASP A 158 -44.40 56.49 -8.20
CA ASP A 158 -43.54 55.67 -7.34
C ASP A 158 -42.06 55.90 -7.69
N PRO A 159 -41.25 56.45 -6.77
CA PRO A 159 -39.81 56.64 -6.99
C PRO A 159 -39.03 55.30 -6.90
N GLY A 160 -39.68 54.20 -6.52
CA GLY A 160 -39.12 52.86 -6.44
C GLY A 160 -38.04 52.71 -5.37
N ASN A 161 -37.10 51.77 -5.58
CA ASN A 161 -35.91 51.59 -4.75
C ASN A 161 -34.86 52.67 -5.03
N LEU A 162 -35.21 53.92 -4.71
CA LEU A 162 -34.39 55.09 -5.03
C LEU A 162 -33.01 55.05 -4.37
N CYS A 163 -32.96 54.75 -3.07
CA CYS A 163 -31.73 54.79 -2.28
C CYS A 163 -31.27 53.38 -1.94
N ALA A 164 -30.04 53.05 -2.35
CA ALA A 164 -29.37 51.81 -1.98
C ALA A 164 -28.21 52.08 -1.03
N PRO A 165 -27.88 51.16 -0.11
CA PRO A 165 -26.78 51.35 0.81
C PRO A 165 -25.44 51.41 0.05
N ARG A 166 -24.57 52.33 0.46
CA ARG A 166 -23.27 52.53 -0.17
C ARG A 166 -22.39 51.31 0.05
N SER A 167 -21.81 50.79 -1.02
CA SER A 167 -20.86 49.68 -0.98
C SER A 167 -19.48 50.17 -0.52
N CYS A 168 -18.87 49.42 0.39
CA CYS A 168 -17.47 49.60 0.80
C CYS A 168 -16.49 48.72 -0.01
N GLY A 169 -17.00 47.89 -0.93
CA GLY A 169 -16.21 46.90 -1.66
C GLY A 169 -15.84 45.69 -0.79
N ASP A 170 -15.21 44.67 -1.39
CA ASP A 170 -14.72 43.51 -0.61
C ASP A 170 -13.59 43.96 0.33
N PRO A 171 -13.70 43.73 1.66
CA PRO A 171 -12.71 44.17 2.64
C PRO A 171 -11.36 43.44 2.54
N GLY A 172 -11.29 42.35 1.77
CA GLY A 172 -10.13 41.48 1.63
C GLY A 172 -10.18 40.25 2.54
N LEU A 173 -9.24 39.34 2.31
CA LEU A 173 -9.02 38.13 3.11
C LEU A 173 -7.77 38.30 3.98
N VAL A 174 -7.75 37.59 5.11
CA VAL A 174 -6.60 37.54 6.02
C VAL A 174 -6.05 36.12 5.97
N SER A 175 -4.71 35.98 5.87
CA SER A 175 -4.06 34.67 5.87
C SER A 175 -4.22 33.96 7.21
N ASN A 176 -4.48 32.65 7.19
CA ASN A 176 -4.75 31.82 8.36
C ASN A 176 -5.98 32.32 9.16
N ALA A 177 -7.02 32.73 8.43
CA ALA A 177 -8.25 33.24 9.01
C ALA A 177 -9.45 32.98 8.11
N HIS A 178 -10.62 32.87 8.73
CA HIS A 178 -11.93 32.86 8.11
C HIS A 178 -12.64 34.20 8.29
N ARG A 179 -13.20 34.74 7.19
CA ARG A 179 -14.04 35.94 7.23
C ARG A 179 -15.51 35.55 7.41
N LEU A 180 -16.12 36.08 8.46
CA LEU A 180 -17.55 35.96 8.74
C LEU A 180 -18.31 37.18 8.22
N GLY A 181 -19.26 36.95 7.31
CA GLY A 181 -20.11 37.96 6.71
C GLY A 181 -19.83 38.17 5.22
N PHE A 182 -20.91 38.40 4.47
CA PHE A 182 -20.91 38.46 3.00
C PHE A 182 -21.56 39.74 2.43
N VAL A 183 -22.03 40.65 3.30
CA VAL A 183 -22.68 41.90 2.90
C VAL A 183 -21.73 43.07 3.14
N PHE A 184 -21.39 43.79 2.06
CA PHE A 184 -20.33 44.80 2.04
C PHE A 184 -20.84 46.23 1.90
N THR A 185 -22.09 46.46 2.31
CA THR A 185 -22.77 47.76 2.21
C THR A 185 -23.04 48.35 3.59
N PHE A 186 -23.15 49.67 3.71
CA PHE A 186 -23.48 50.34 4.98
C PHE A 186 -24.85 49.89 5.50
N PRO A 187 -25.06 49.67 6.81
CA PRO A 187 -24.13 49.77 7.95
C PRO A 187 -23.56 48.39 8.38
N ASN A 188 -23.40 47.46 7.45
CA ASN A 188 -23.02 46.08 7.78
C ASN A 188 -21.57 45.97 8.30
N LYS A 189 -21.31 44.88 9.02
CA LYS A 189 -19.99 44.51 9.51
C LYS A 189 -19.56 43.15 8.98
N VAL A 190 -18.25 42.97 8.85
CA VAL A 190 -17.62 41.66 8.70
C VAL A 190 -16.69 41.41 9.88
N SER A 191 -16.51 40.15 10.26
CA SER A 191 -15.56 39.73 11.30
C SER A 191 -14.54 38.75 10.75
N TYR A 192 -13.39 38.64 11.40
CA TYR A 192 -12.32 37.71 11.06
C TYR A 192 -12.01 36.85 12.28
N GLU A 193 -11.96 35.54 12.07
CA GLU A 193 -11.59 34.53 13.05
C GLU A 193 -10.34 33.80 12.55
N CYS A 194 -9.32 33.65 13.38
CA CYS A 194 -8.09 32.96 12.97
C CYS A 194 -8.29 31.44 12.96
N ASP A 195 -7.55 30.77 12.09
CA ASP A 195 -7.49 29.31 12.05
C ASP A 195 -6.83 28.76 13.34
N ASP A 196 -7.07 27.49 13.66
CA ASP A 196 -6.49 26.84 14.83
C ASP A 196 -4.97 27.00 14.89
N GLY A 197 -4.46 27.34 16.08
CA GLY A 197 -3.04 27.62 16.28
C GLY A 197 -2.58 29.01 15.84
N TYR A 198 -3.51 29.91 15.49
CA TYR A 198 -3.23 31.31 15.23
C TYR A 198 -4.04 32.22 16.16
N LYS A 199 -3.44 33.34 16.56
CA LYS A 199 -4.05 34.34 17.43
C LYS A 199 -4.27 35.64 16.67
N LEU A 200 -5.47 36.18 16.82
CA LEU A 200 -5.86 37.44 16.20
C LEU A 200 -5.10 38.62 16.83
N ARG A 201 -4.47 39.43 15.99
CA ARG A 201 -3.83 40.69 16.36
C ARG A 201 -4.50 41.85 15.64
N GLY A 202 -4.89 42.85 16.43
CA GLY A 202 -5.70 43.99 15.98
C GLY A 202 -7.20 43.76 16.17
N PHE A 203 -8.02 44.63 15.59
CA PHE A 203 -9.48 44.55 15.71
C PHE A 203 -10.03 43.44 14.81
N GLY A 204 -10.90 42.55 15.33
CA GLY A 204 -11.46 41.45 14.54
C GLY A 204 -12.59 41.85 13.58
N SER A 205 -13.21 43.01 13.75
CA SER A 205 -14.38 43.41 12.95
C SER A 205 -14.15 44.67 12.14
N ARG A 206 -14.64 44.69 10.90
CA ARG A 206 -14.64 45.85 10.01
C ARG A 206 -16.08 46.28 9.76
N TYR A 207 -16.35 47.56 9.91
CA TYR A 207 -17.65 48.17 9.69
C TYR A 207 -17.62 48.94 8.38
N CYS A 208 -18.60 48.73 7.51
CA CYS A 208 -18.75 49.54 6.32
C CYS A 208 -19.28 50.90 6.77
N GLN A 209 -18.49 51.96 6.54
CA GLN A 209 -18.85 53.31 6.95
C GLN A 209 -19.69 53.99 5.87
N ALA A 210 -20.48 54.97 6.29
CA ALA A 210 -21.32 55.74 5.37
C ALA A 210 -20.50 56.51 4.31
N SER A 211 -19.20 56.71 4.49
CA SER A 211 -18.26 57.21 3.47
C SER A 211 -18.02 56.24 2.31
N GLY A 212 -18.41 54.96 2.43
CA GLY A 212 -18.08 53.91 1.47
C GLY A 212 -16.68 53.32 1.69
N THR A 213 -16.13 53.45 2.90
CA THR A 213 -14.84 52.88 3.30
C THR A 213 -15.01 51.94 4.49
N TRP A 214 -14.23 50.87 4.55
CA TRP A 214 -14.16 50.03 5.73
C TRP A 214 -13.45 50.74 6.89
N SER A 215 -13.88 50.47 8.12
CA SER A 215 -13.23 51.01 9.32
C SER A 215 -11.85 50.35 9.56
N GLY A 216 -10.79 51.14 9.70
CA GLY A 216 -9.46 50.64 10.08
C GLY A 216 -8.78 49.77 9.01
N SER A 217 -7.71 49.05 9.39
CA SER A 217 -6.92 48.17 8.51
C SER A 217 -7.19 46.70 8.84
N LEU A 218 -7.06 45.76 7.91
CA LEU A 218 -7.25 44.32 8.18
C LEU A 218 -6.45 43.79 9.39
N PRO A 219 -6.98 42.83 10.17
CA PRO A 219 -6.23 42.22 11.25
C PRO A 219 -5.18 41.24 10.72
N THR A 220 -4.31 40.77 11.59
CA THR A 220 -3.33 39.72 11.26
C THR A 220 -3.50 38.53 12.21
N CYS A 221 -3.40 37.32 11.68
CA CYS A 221 -3.37 36.10 12.48
C CYS A 221 -1.93 35.64 12.64
N GLU A 222 -1.42 35.70 13.88
CA GLU A 222 -0.04 35.34 14.21
C GLU A 222 0.00 33.93 14.79
N PRO A 223 0.97 33.08 14.41
CA PRO A 223 1.04 31.72 14.92
C PRO A 223 1.27 31.72 16.43
N VAL A 224 0.61 30.79 17.11
CA VAL A 224 0.84 30.50 18.53
C VAL A 224 2.16 29.75 18.68
N PHE A 225 2.95 30.16 19.67
CA PHE A 225 4.20 29.50 20.03
C PHE A 225 4.13 29.00 21.46
N CYS A 226 4.62 27.79 21.68
CA CYS A 226 4.90 27.27 23.01
C CYS A 226 6.24 27.79 23.54
N ASN A 227 6.36 27.85 24.86
CA ASN A 227 7.64 28.21 25.49
C ASN A 227 8.72 27.17 25.15
N PRO A 228 9.99 27.57 24.99
CA PRO A 228 11.09 26.62 24.82
C PRO A 228 11.08 25.58 25.97
N PRO A 229 11.08 24.28 25.66
CA PRO A 229 11.12 23.24 26.69
C PRO A 229 12.50 23.20 27.36
N SER A 230 12.52 22.82 28.64
CA SER A 230 13.76 22.48 29.35
C SER A 230 14.19 21.04 29.06
N ASP A 231 15.49 20.79 29.16
CA ASP A 231 16.02 19.44 29.10
C ASP A 231 15.53 18.62 30.31
N PRO A 232 15.07 17.37 30.11
CA PRO A 232 14.73 16.49 31.22
C PRO A 232 16.00 16.10 31.99
N LYS A 233 15.83 15.68 33.25
CA LYS A 233 16.96 15.19 34.04
C LYS A 233 17.58 13.95 33.37
N ASN A 234 18.90 13.96 33.16
CA ASN A 234 19.66 12.91 32.46
C ASN A 234 19.19 12.64 31.02
N GLY A 235 18.82 13.71 30.30
CA GLY A 235 18.46 13.64 28.89
C GLY A 235 18.42 15.01 28.23
N LYS A 236 18.02 15.03 26.98
CA LYS A 236 17.93 16.22 26.13
C LYS A 236 16.63 16.24 25.36
N VAL A 237 16.08 17.44 25.16
CA VAL A 237 14.93 17.66 24.30
C VAL A 237 15.36 18.29 22.98
N SER A 238 14.76 17.82 21.89
CA SER A 238 14.99 18.32 20.54
C SER A 238 13.65 18.60 19.85
N TYR A 239 13.62 19.67 19.06
CA TYR A 239 12.43 20.12 18.33
C TYR A 239 12.83 20.92 17.11
N SER A 240 12.01 20.89 16.06
CA SER A 240 12.24 21.64 14.82
C SER A 240 11.60 23.04 14.85
N SER A 241 10.55 23.22 15.65
CA SER A 241 9.83 24.47 15.80
C SER A 241 9.12 24.52 17.16
N LEU A 242 8.70 25.73 17.55
CA LEU A 242 7.89 25.98 18.75
C LEU A 242 6.43 26.32 18.39
N LYS A 243 6.07 26.28 17.11
CA LYS A 243 4.73 26.61 16.63
C LYS A 243 3.71 25.57 17.09
N PHE A 244 2.44 25.97 17.16
CA PHE A 244 1.31 25.05 17.30
C PHE A 244 1.47 23.78 16.46
N GLY A 245 1.14 22.63 17.04
CA GLY A 245 1.26 21.32 16.42
C GLY A 245 2.68 20.74 16.37
N SER A 246 3.71 21.48 16.77
CA SER A 246 5.08 20.94 16.87
C SER A 246 5.17 19.89 17.96
N GLU A 247 6.03 18.88 17.75
CA GLU A 247 6.24 17.77 18.68
C GLU A 247 7.66 17.77 19.24
N LEU A 248 7.79 17.50 20.54
CA LEU A 248 9.06 17.35 21.24
C LEU A 248 9.58 15.92 21.16
N ARG A 249 10.88 15.78 20.87
CA ARG A 249 11.60 14.52 20.90
C ARG A 249 12.61 14.51 22.03
N TYR A 250 12.62 13.43 22.79
CA TYR A 250 13.47 13.28 23.95
C TYR A 250 14.49 12.17 23.73
N GLU A 251 15.70 12.41 24.19
CA GLU A 251 16.80 11.44 24.17
C GLU A 251 17.41 11.39 25.56
N CYS A 252 17.52 10.20 26.15
CA CYS A 252 18.17 10.06 27.45
C CYS A 252 19.69 10.02 27.28
N ASP A 253 20.41 10.56 28.26
CA ASP A 253 21.87 10.48 28.30
C ASP A 253 22.32 9.01 28.36
N PRO A 254 23.54 8.67 27.88
CA PRO A 254 24.05 7.31 27.92
C PRO A 254 23.97 6.68 29.32
N GLY A 255 23.42 5.47 29.40
CA GLY A 255 23.15 4.77 30.67
C GLY A 255 21.78 5.05 31.28
N PHE A 256 20.90 5.79 30.59
CA PHE A 256 19.51 6.02 30.98
C PHE A 256 18.55 5.64 29.84
N ASN A 257 17.36 5.16 30.21
CA ASN A 257 16.29 4.78 29.28
C ASN A 257 15.01 5.55 29.56
N LEU A 258 14.29 5.88 28.48
CA LEU A 258 12.98 6.51 28.51
C LEU A 258 11.94 5.46 28.94
N LYS A 259 11.43 5.54 30.18
CA LYS A 259 10.44 4.57 30.68
C LYS A 259 8.99 5.00 30.42
N GLU A 260 8.71 6.29 30.47
CA GLU A 260 7.37 6.87 30.46
C GLU A 260 7.36 8.17 29.63
N GLY A 261 6.30 8.41 28.86
CA GLY A 261 6.12 9.58 27.98
C GLY A 261 6.38 9.30 26.49
N LYS A 262 5.43 9.68 25.62
CA LYS A 262 5.50 9.48 24.15
C LYS A 262 5.97 10.72 23.38
N GLY A 263 6.32 11.79 24.08
CA GLY A 263 6.51 13.13 23.50
C GLY A 263 5.44 14.11 23.97
N ARG A 264 5.67 15.40 23.76
CA ARG A 264 4.73 16.47 24.08
C ARG A 264 4.45 17.30 22.83
N ILE A 265 3.22 17.77 22.68
CA ILE A 265 2.78 18.51 21.49
C ILE A 265 2.37 19.94 21.88
N CYS A 266 2.72 20.91 21.04
CA CYS A 266 2.37 22.31 21.27
C CYS A 266 0.89 22.56 20.98
N SER A 267 0.14 22.95 22.01
CA SER A 267 -1.29 23.25 21.93
C SER A 267 -1.58 24.66 21.43
N GLU A 268 -2.84 24.89 20.98
CA GLU A 268 -3.37 26.20 20.59
C GLU A 268 -3.29 27.24 21.71
N ASN A 269 -3.20 26.80 22.97
CA ASN A 269 -3.05 27.67 24.14
C ASN A 269 -1.59 28.06 24.41
N GLY A 270 -0.63 27.64 23.57
CA GLY A 270 0.79 27.92 23.75
C GLY A 270 1.43 27.10 24.88
N THR A 271 0.83 25.95 25.23
CA THR A 271 1.34 25.04 26.27
C THR A 271 1.67 23.67 25.70
N TRP A 272 2.65 22.99 26.30
CA TRP A 272 3.02 21.63 25.93
C TRP A 272 2.09 20.61 26.61
N VAL A 273 1.29 19.93 25.79
CA VAL A 273 0.38 18.88 26.23
C VAL A 273 1.09 17.53 26.23
N GLY A 274 0.84 16.73 27.26
CA GLY A 274 1.52 15.46 27.53
C GLY A 274 2.47 15.55 28.71
N GLU A 275 2.89 14.38 29.20
CA GLU A 275 3.79 14.25 30.34
C GLU A 275 5.26 14.42 29.92
N GLU A 276 6.04 15.09 30.77
CA GLU A 276 7.48 15.16 30.60
C GLU A 276 8.10 13.78 30.89
N PRO A 277 8.89 13.22 29.98
CA PRO A 277 9.40 11.87 30.16
C PRO A 277 10.51 11.81 31.21
N ILE A 278 10.60 10.66 31.88
CA ILE A 278 11.59 10.41 32.93
C ILE A 278 12.65 9.44 32.40
N CYS A 279 13.89 9.92 32.33
CA CYS A 279 15.07 9.08 32.07
C CYS A 279 15.48 8.36 33.36
N LYS A 280 15.22 7.06 33.41
CA LYS A 280 15.63 6.19 34.54
C LYS A 280 16.90 5.45 34.16
N GLU A 281 17.74 5.11 35.14
CA GLU A 281 18.96 4.35 34.89
C GLU A 281 18.63 3.07 34.10
N ALA A 282 19.40 2.83 33.04
CA ALA A 282 19.29 1.63 32.24
C ALA A 282 19.72 0.43 33.09
N GLN A 283 18.80 -0.50 33.30
CA GLN A 283 19.08 -1.73 34.01
C GLN A 283 18.58 -2.88 33.16
N CYS A 284 19.46 -3.85 32.91
CA CYS A 284 19.04 -5.08 32.26
C CYS A 284 18.15 -5.87 33.21
N GLU A 285 17.10 -6.46 32.65
CA GLU A 285 16.30 -7.43 33.38
C GLU A 285 17.19 -8.60 33.84
N PRO A 286 16.92 -9.20 35.02
CA PRO A 286 17.65 -10.36 35.48
C PRO A 286 17.64 -11.47 34.41
N PRO A 287 18.81 -11.94 33.95
CA PRO A 287 18.86 -12.96 32.91
C PRO A 287 18.30 -14.28 33.45
N VAL A 288 17.54 -14.96 32.60
CA VAL A 288 16.88 -16.22 32.96
C VAL A 288 17.86 -17.38 32.73
N ALA A 289 17.89 -18.33 33.66
CA ALA A 289 18.65 -19.57 33.48
C ALA A 289 18.04 -20.42 32.36
N PRO A 290 18.84 -21.00 31.45
CA PRO A 290 18.33 -21.96 30.48
C PRO A 290 17.81 -23.22 31.17
N GLU A 291 16.82 -23.89 30.57
CA GLU A 291 16.37 -25.21 31.00
C GLU A 291 17.55 -26.20 30.96
N PHE A 292 17.72 -27.05 31.98
CA PHE A 292 18.90 -27.92 32.15
C PHE A 292 20.24 -27.14 32.19
N GLY A 293 20.22 -25.94 32.77
CA GLY A 293 21.43 -25.14 32.98
C GLY A 293 21.27 -24.08 34.07
N SER A 294 22.32 -23.29 34.24
CA SER A 294 22.42 -22.24 35.24
C SER A 294 22.98 -20.96 34.65
N VAL A 295 22.70 -19.85 35.31
CA VAL A 295 23.25 -18.52 35.01
C VAL A 295 23.89 -17.93 36.26
N GLN A 296 25.08 -17.37 36.10
CA GLN A 296 25.77 -16.58 37.12
C GLN A 296 25.92 -15.15 36.61
N VAL A 297 25.43 -14.17 37.38
CA VAL A 297 25.60 -12.74 37.04
C VAL A 297 26.75 -12.15 37.85
N LEU A 298 27.68 -11.51 37.14
CA LEU A 298 28.83 -10.81 37.70
C LEU A 298 28.64 -9.31 37.48
N GLY A 299 28.44 -8.56 38.56
CA GLY A 299 28.19 -7.11 38.53
C GLY A 299 26.77 -6.73 38.95
N ASN A 300 26.49 -5.42 38.98
CA ASN A 300 25.17 -4.86 39.23
C ASN A 300 24.93 -3.72 38.24
N GLY A 301 23.89 -3.82 37.40
CA GLY A 301 23.54 -2.82 36.39
C GLY A 301 24.27 -2.94 35.05
N VAL A 302 24.49 -1.80 34.38
CA VAL A 302 25.17 -1.72 33.07
C VAL A 302 26.57 -2.34 33.13
N ALA A 303 26.98 -2.96 32.04
CA ALA A 303 28.24 -3.71 31.89
C ALA A 303 28.37 -4.98 32.74
N SER A 304 27.34 -5.38 33.49
CA SER A 304 27.28 -6.71 34.13
C SER A 304 27.46 -7.83 33.10
N MET A 305 27.98 -8.98 33.54
CA MET A 305 28.16 -10.17 32.70
C MET A 305 27.33 -11.33 33.23
N ALA A 306 26.50 -11.91 32.36
CA ALA A 306 25.83 -13.18 32.58
C ALA A 306 26.69 -14.31 32.01
N LEU A 307 27.00 -15.30 32.83
CA LEU A 307 27.73 -16.51 32.46
C LEU A 307 26.79 -17.71 32.54
N TYR A 308 26.58 -18.36 31.41
CA TYR A 308 25.68 -19.51 31.28
C TYR A 308 26.48 -20.81 31.27
N LYS A 309 25.92 -21.84 31.92
CA LYS A 309 26.49 -23.18 31.96
C LYS A 309 25.38 -24.22 31.88
N CYS A 310 25.54 -25.23 31.03
CA CYS A 310 24.60 -26.36 30.99
C CYS A 310 24.96 -27.43 32.02
N GLU A 311 23.95 -28.17 32.45
CA GLU A 311 24.11 -29.38 33.27
C GLU A 311 24.87 -30.47 32.50
N ASP A 312 25.36 -31.46 33.24
CA ASP A 312 26.11 -32.58 32.66
C ASP A 312 25.23 -33.31 31.63
N ASN A 313 25.82 -33.68 30.49
CA ASN A 313 25.16 -34.29 29.32
C ASN A 313 24.35 -33.36 28.42
N PHE A 314 24.30 -32.06 28.69
CA PHE A 314 23.71 -31.07 27.79
C PHE A 314 24.79 -30.21 27.14
N VAL A 315 24.53 -29.77 25.92
CA VAL A 315 25.43 -28.92 25.13
C VAL A 315 24.85 -27.52 25.06
N LEU A 316 25.68 -26.50 25.35
CA LEU A 316 25.29 -25.09 25.29
C LEU A 316 25.20 -24.62 23.83
N VAL A 317 24.03 -24.12 23.46
CA VAL A 317 23.69 -23.61 22.13
C VAL A 317 23.40 -22.12 22.23
N GLY A 318 24.28 -21.31 21.66
CA GLY A 318 24.24 -19.84 21.76
C GLY A 318 25.51 -19.30 22.41
N SER A 319 25.43 -18.08 22.94
CA SER A 319 26.57 -17.48 23.64
C SER A 319 26.62 -17.95 25.09
N ALA A 320 27.78 -18.44 25.54
CA ALA A 320 28.01 -18.78 26.94
C ALA A 320 28.09 -17.54 27.84
N THR A 321 28.28 -16.35 27.26
CA THR A 321 28.35 -15.10 27.99
C THR A 321 27.45 -14.04 27.35
N SER A 322 26.88 -13.16 28.16
CA SER A 322 26.14 -12.00 27.70
C SER A 322 26.49 -10.79 28.56
N ARG A 323 26.65 -9.61 27.95
CA ARG A 323 26.99 -8.37 28.66
C ARG A 323 25.79 -7.43 28.66
N CYS A 324 25.50 -6.80 29.79
CA CYS A 324 24.48 -5.77 29.89
C CYS A 324 24.97 -4.48 29.22
N LEU A 325 24.26 -4.02 28.20
CA LEU A 325 24.57 -2.77 27.51
C LEU A 325 24.02 -1.55 28.28
N ASP A 326 24.52 -0.38 27.91
CA ASP A 326 24.08 0.94 28.41
C ASP A 326 22.64 1.29 28.03
N ILE A 327 22.07 0.60 27.03
CA ILE A 327 20.65 0.62 26.68
C ILE A 327 19.79 -0.34 27.53
N GLY A 328 20.37 -1.03 28.52
CA GLY A 328 19.64 -1.94 29.40
C GLY A 328 19.21 -3.25 28.73
N VAL A 329 19.95 -3.70 27.70
CA VAL A 329 19.71 -4.96 26.99
C VAL A 329 20.97 -5.84 27.04
N TRP A 330 20.78 -7.14 27.22
CA TRP A 330 21.84 -8.15 27.16
C TRP A 330 22.33 -8.34 25.71
N THR A 331 23.65 -8.40 25.47
CA THR A 331 24.23 -8.55 24.11
C THR A 331 23.75 -9.80 23.36
N PHE A 332 23.45 -10.87 24.10
CA PHE A 332 22.92 -12.12 23.58
C PHE A 332 21.74 -12.59 24.44
N PRO A 333 20.72 -13.22 23.82
CA PRO A 333 19.61 -13.82 24.56
C PRO A 333 20.08 -15.04 25.37
N THR A 334 19.23 -15.53 26.28
CA THR A 334 19.47 -16.77 27.02
C THR A 334 19.74 -17.93 26.03
N PRO A 335 20.87 -18.65 26.15
CA PRO A 335 21.20 -19.79 25.30
C PRO A 335 20.26 -20.97 25.59
N LYS A 336 20.34 -22.03 24.79
CA LYS A 336 19.62 -23.30 25.05
C LYS A 336 20.60 -24.38 25.47
N CYS A 337 20.20 -25.24 26.40
CA CYS A 337 20.94 -26.46 26.71
C CYS A 337 20.19 -27.63 26.07
N LEU A 338 20.81 -28.25 25.07
CA LEU A 338 20.19 -29.33 24.29
C LEU A 338 20.94 -30.64 24.51
N GLU A 339 20.22 -31.75 24.45
CA GLU A 339 20.86 -33.07 24.45
C GLU A 339 21.73 -33.23 23.18
N PRO A 340 22.89 -33.88 23.26
CA PRO A 340 23.73 -34.19 22.11
C PRO A 340 23.01 -35.13 21.14
N CYS A 341 23.35 -35.08 19.85
CA CYS A 341 22.73 -35.96 18.87
C CYS A 341 22.99 -37.42 19.22
N SER A 342 21.97 -38.26 19.00
CA SER A 342 22.07 -39.71 19.08
C SER A 342 22.18 -40.29 17.68
N VAL A 343 23.09 -41.25 17.48
CA VAL A 343 23.27 -41.94 16.19
C VAL A 343 21.96 -42.67 15.81
N PRO A 344 21.30 -42.28 14.71
CA PRO A 344 20.03 -42.87 14.32
C PRO A 344 20.23 -44.23 13.67
N LYS A 345 19.19 -45.06 13.75
CA LYS A 345 19.12 -46.33 13.02
C LYS A 345 18.89 -46.07 11.52
N VAL A 346 19.78 -46.60 10.67
CA VAL A 346 19.65 -46.48 9.21
C VAL A 346 19.47 -47.85 8.58
N ALA A 347 18.36 -48.07 7.86
CA ALA A 347 18.15 -49.30 7.11
C ALA A 347 19.14 -49.36 5.93
N HIS A 348 19.85 -50.50 5.78
CA HIS A 348 20.87 -50.72 4.76
C HIS A 348 22.05 -49.74 4.79
N GLY A 349 22.32 -49.15 5.96
CA GLY A 349 23.39 -48.18 6.14
C GLY A 349 24.06 -48.29 7.51
N LYS A 350 25.27 -47.74 7.59
CA LYS A 350 26.10 -47.67 8.81
C LYS A 350 26.62 -46.26 8.98
N ILE A 351 26.61 -45.77 10.21
CA ILE A 351 27.17 -44.46 10.57
C ILE A 351 28.43 -44.69 11.39
N GLY A 352 29.48 -43.94 11.09
CA GLY A 352 30.75 -44.08 11.77
C GLY A 352 31.68 -42.92 11.52
N ARG A 353 32.90 -43.04 12.02
CA ARG A 353 33.97 -42.06 11.84
C ARG A 353 35.24 -42.73 11.35
N TYR A 354 36.08 -41.96 10.68
CA TYR A 354 37.39 -42.42 10.25
C TYR A 354 38.42 -42.19 11.36
N VAL A 355 39.02 -43.28 11.86
CA VAL A 355 40.10 -43.24 12.84
C VAL A 355 41.39 -43.78 12.23
N GLY A 356 42.46 -43.00 12.35
CA GLY A 356 43.78 -43.34 11.81
C GLY A 356 44.72 -42.16 11.82
N SER A 357 46.02 -42.44 11.72
CA SER A 357 47.06 -41.43 11.49
C SER A 357 48.01 -41.94 10.41
N TYR A 358 48.53 -41.03 9.57
CA TYR A 358 49.44 -41.33 8.44
C TYR A 358 48.85 -42.23 7.33
N GLY A 359 47.72 -41.84 6.74
CA GLY A 359 47.28 -42.34 5.43
C GLY A 359 46.57 -43.70 5.42
N ARG A 360 46.27 -44.28 6.59
CA ARG A 360 45.37 -45.44 6.73
C ARG A 360 44.21 -45.10 7.65
N ASN A 361 43.17 -44.50 7.08
CA ASN A 361 41.94 -44.20 7.80
C ASN A 361 41.07 -45.46 7.83
N LYS A 362 40.76 -45.98 9.03
CA LYS A 362 39.85 -47.10 9.22
C LYS A 362 38.48 -46.56 9.59
N PHE A 363 37.43 -47.05 8.93
CA PHE A 363 36.07 -46.72 9.32
C PHE A 363 35.70 -47.46 10.61
N GLN A 364 35.37 -46.69 11.65
CA GLN A 364 34.86 -47.17 12.94
C GLN A 364 33.36 -46.89 13.01
N GLU A 365 32.57 -47.96 12.97
CA GLU A 365 31.11 -47.91 13.13
C GLU A 365 30.73 -47.50 14.56
N LEU A 366 29.73 -46.63 14.69
CA LEU A 366 29.17 -46.20 15.96
C LEU A 366 27.85 -46.96 16.22
N PRO A 367 27.58 -47.40 17.46
CA PRO A 367 26.34 -48.09 17.79
C PRO A 367 25.13 -47.15 17.71
N GLU A 368 23.97 -47.71 17.43
CA GLU A 368 22.67 -47.01 17.50
C GLU A 368 22.50 -46.38 18.90
N GLY A 369 22.09 -45.11 18.95
CA GLY A 369 21.92 -44.37 20.19
C GLY A 369 23.22 -43.86 20.83
N ALA A 370 24.39 -44.06 20.21
CA ALA A 370 25.63 -43.43 20.68
C ALA A 370 25.49 -41.90 20.63
N LYS A 371 25.91 -41.24 21.71
CA LYS A 371 25.96 -39.76 21.78
C LYS A 371 27.16 -39.27 20.98
N THR A 372 26.96 -38.22 20.20
CA THR A 372 28.00 -37.64 19.33
C THR A 372 28.29 -36.21 19.76
N GLU A 373 29.53 -35.77 19.59
CA GLU A 373 29.90 -34.40 19.94
C GLU A 373 29.32 -33.40 18.94
N ASN A 374 29.08 -32.16 19.39
CA ASN A 374 28.60 -31.10 18.51
C ASN A 374 29.69 -30.74 17.49
N ASN A 375 29.31 -30.57 16.22
CA ASN A 375 30.19 -30.42 15.06
C ASN A 375 31.08 -31.64 14.76
N GLU A 376 30.84 -32.81 15.37
CA GLU A 376 31.53 -34.04 14.99
C GLU A 376 31.09 -34.47 13.59
N LYS A 377 32.06 -34.67 12.70
CA LYS A 377 31.85 -35.17 11.34
C LYS A 377 31.79 -36.69 11.35
N LEU A 378 30.62 -37.22 11.04
CA LEU A 378 30.39 -38.64 10.83
C LEU A 378 30.11 -38.90 9.35
N TYR A 379 30.18 -40.18 8.97
CA TYR A 379 29.99 -40.61 7.59
C TYR A 379 28.97 -41.72 7.54
N LEU A 380 28.00 -41.57 6.64
CA LEU A 380 27.04 -42.61 6.28
C LEU A 380 27.62 -43.43 5.13
N THR A 381 27.69 -44.74 5.33
CA THR A 381 28.07 -45.72 4.30
C THR A 381 26.91 -46.70 4.09
N CYS A 382 26.49 -46.90 2.85
CA CYS A 382 25.40 -47.82 2.50
C CYS A 382 25.91 -49.19 2.04
N GLU A 383 25.06 -50.22 2.14
CA GLU A 383 25.35 -51.57 1.61
C GLU A 383 25.50 -51.58 0.08
N SER A 384 26.11 -52.63 -0.50
CA SER A 384 26.55 -52.71 -1.92
C SER A 384 25.48 -52.54 -3.02
N LYS A 385 24.20 -52.39 -2.66
CA LYS A 385 23.06 -52.17 -3.55
C LYS A 385 22.33 -50.86 -3.28
N TYR A 386 22.80 -50.08 -2.33
CA TYR A 386 22.21 -48.85 -1.86
C TYR A 386 23.24 -47.71 -1.93
N GLU A 387 22.76 -46.48 -2.01
CA GLU A 387 23.59 -45.27 -1.98
C GLU A 387 22.95 -44.18 -1.10
N PRO A 388 23.71 -43.22 -0.58
CA PRO A 388 23.16 -42.15 0.25
C PRO A 388 22.15 -41.30 -0.53
N PHE A 389 21.00 -41.03 0.09
CA PHE A 389 19.90 -40.36 -0.58
C PHE A 389 20.28 -39.00 -1.15
N GLY A 390 19.91 -38.76 -2.40
CA GLY A 390 20.09 -37.44 -3.02
C GLY A 390 21.56 -37.07 -3.26
N THR A 391 22.49 -38.02 -3.08
CA THR A 391 23.90 -37.85 -3.43
C THR A 391 24.30 -38.80 -4.55
N THR A 392 25.40 -38.50 -5.23
CA THR A 392 26.07 -39.41 -6.18
C THR A 392 27.32 -40.06 -5.58
N MET A 393 27.63 -39.74 -4.32
CA MET A 393 28.82 -40.19 -3.61
C MET A 393 28.55 -41.56 -2.98
N MET A 394 29.61 -42.35 -2.76
CA MET A 394 29.47 -43.64 -2.06
C MET A 394 29.36 -43.46 -0.54
N GLU A 395 29.77 -42.30 -0.04
CA GLU A 395 29.73 -41.91 1.37
C GLU A 395 29.20 -40.48 1.47
N GLU A 396 28.39 -40.22 2.50
CA GLU A 396 27.85 -38.89 2.81
C GLU A 396 28.36 -38.43 4.17
N GLU A 397 28.94 -37.23 4.23
CA GLU A 397 29.30 -36.58 5.50
C GLU A 397 28.03 -36.03 6.16
N ILE A 398 27.81 -36.43 7.42
CA ILE A 398 26.76 -35.91 8.28
C ILE A 398 27.40 -35.31 9.53
N THR A 399 26.96 -34.10 9.87
CA THR A 399 27.41 -33.39 11.07
C THR A 399 26.24 -33.24 12.03
N CYS A 400 26.49 -33.49 13.32
CA CYS A 400 25.58 -33.09 14.39
C CYS A 400 25.76 -31.59 14.66
N ASN A 401 24.74 -30.79 14.37
CA ASN A 401 24.70 -29.36 14.63
C ASN A 401 23.67 -29.11 15.74
N LEU A 402 24.14 -28.93 16.97
CA LEU A 402 23.33 -28.44 18.09
C LEU A 402 22.12 -29.35 18.41
N GLY A 403 22.32 -30.67 18.37
CA GLY A 403 21.25 -31.66 18.62
C GLY A 403 20.47 -32.09 17.38
N GLU A 404 20.66 -31.41 16.24
CA GLU A 404 20.05 -31.77 14.95
C GLU A 404 21.09 -32.25 13.94
N TRP A 405 20.75 -33.30 13.20
CA TRP A 405 21.59 -33.77 12.10
C TRP A 405 21.47 -32.82 10.91
N SER A 406 22.61 -32.36 10.37
CA SER A 406 22.69 -31.55 9.13
C SER A 406 21.87 -32.11 7.97
N ARG A 407 21.72 -33.44 7.91
CA ARG A 407 20.78 -34.18 7.06
C ARG A 407 20.33 -35.43 7.77
N ILE A 408 19.09 -35.86 7.51
CA ILE A 408 18.59 -37.16 8.00
C ILE A 408 19.29 -38.27 7.19
N PRO A 409 20.17 -39.09 7.82
CA PRO A 409 20.92 -40.10 7.10
C PRO A 409 20.00 -41.22 6.63
N ARG A 410 19.95 -41.45 5.31
CA ARG A 410 19.13 -42.52 4.70
C ARG A 410 19.79 -43.09 3.45
N CYS A 411 19.68 -44.39 3.28
CA CYS A 411 20.13 -45.12 2.10
C CYS A 411 18.95 -45.39 1.16
N GLU A 412 19.14 -45.18 -0.15
CA GLU A 412 18.17 -45.52 -1.20
C GLU A 412 18.74 -46.56 -2.17
N PRO A 413 17.90 -47.40 -2.82
CA PRO A 413 18.42 -48.36 -3.79
C PRO A 413 19.19 -47.67 -4.91
N ALA A 414 20.37 -48.20 -5.25
CA ALA A 414 21.31 -47.54 -6.15
C ALA A 414 20.70 -47.25 -7.53
N LYS A 415 20.96 -46.04 -8.04
CA LYS A 415 20.59 -45.61 -9.39
C LYS A 415 21.47 -46.29 -10.43
N CYS A 416 20.91 -46.59 -11.60
CA CYS A 416 21.64 -47.27 -12.65
C CYS A 416 22.73 -46.39 -13.26
N ARG A 417 23.97 -46.88 -13.17
CA ARG A 417 25.17 -46.25 -13.74
C ARG A 417 25.46 -46.83 -15.13
N GLY A 418 26.10 -46.03 -15.99
CA GLY A 418 26.39 -46.42 -17.37
C GLY A 418 25.22 -46.24 -18.35
N PRO A 419 25.47 -46.40 -19.66
CA PRO A 419 24.44 -46.29 -20.69
C PRO A 419 23.47 -47.49 -20.61
N PRO A 420 22.16 -47.30 -20.85
CA PRO A 420 21.25 -48.42 -21.00
C PRO A 420 21.60 -49.30 -22.21
N PRO A 421 21.15 -50.58 -22.22
CA PRO A 421 21.38 -51.49 -23.34
C PRO A 421 20.92 -50.89 -24.69
N PRO A 422 21.79 -50.83 -25.71
CA PRO A 422 21.40 -50.32 -27.03
C PRO A 422 20.44 -51.29 -27.74
N THR A 423 19.71 -50.78 -28.72
CA THR A 423 18.74 -51.54 -29.52
C THR A 423 18.89 -51.18 -30.99
N ASP A 424 18.93 -52.20 -31.86
CA ASP A 424 18.99 -51.96 -33.30
C ASP A 424 17.75 -51.22 -33.80
N ASN A 425 17.98 -50.19 -34.61
CA ASN A 425 16.93 -49.40 -35.26
C ASN A 425 15.92 -48.74 -34.29
N ALA A 426 16.33 -48.48 -33.05
CA ALA A 426 15.58 -47.71 -32.07
C ALA A 426 16.46 -46.66 -31.39
N ASP A 427 15.86 -45.54 -30.98
CA ASP A 427 16.50 -44.50 -30.17
C ASP A 427 15.90 -44.47 -28.76
N MET A 428 16.72 -44.11 -27.77
CA MET A 428 16.27 -43.90 -26.39
C MET A 428 15.60 -42.53 -26.29
N ARG A 429 14.30 -42.50 -25.98
CA ARG A 429 13.53 -41.27 -25.82
C ARG A 429 13.63 -40.69 -24.41
N SER A 430 13.58 -41.55 -23.40
CA SER A 430 13.71 -41.15 -22.00
C SER A 430 14.31 -42.27 -21.16
N VAL A 431 15.16 -41.90 -20.20
CA VAL A 431 15.88 -42.84 -19.32
C VAL A 431 15.62 -42.43 -17.87
N ASN A 432 14.84 -43.23 -17.13
CA ASN A 432 14.70 -43.05 -15.69
C ASN A 432 15.67 -43.98 -14.96
N ARG A 433 16.71 -43.40 -14.35
CA ARG A 433 17.80 -44.14 -13.69
C ARG A 433 17.48 -44.55 -12.25
N THR A 434 16.37 -44.10 -11.67
CA THR A 434 15.99 -44.50 -10.31
C THR A 434 15.66 -45.99 -10.27
N HIS A 435 15.74 -46.60 -9.09
CA HIS A 435 15.31 -47.98 -8.93
C HIS A 435 13.86 -48.18 -9.38
N LYS A 436 13.62 -49.26 -10.15
CA LYS A 436 12.39 -49.53 -10.91
C LYS A 436 12.08 -48.52 -12.03
N GLY A 437 12.92 -47.51 -12.23
CA GLY A 437 12.90 -46.64 -13.39
C GLY A 437 13.18 -47.42 -14.67
N GLY A 438 12.51 -47.04 -15.75
CA GLY A 438 12.60 -47.74 -17.04
C GLY A 438 13.22 -46.89 -18.14
N VAL A 439 13.49 -47.55 -19.26
CA VAL A 439 13.93 -46.89 -20.50
C VAL A 439 12.85 -46.98 -21.55
N VAL A 440 12.50 -45.84 -22.13
CA VAL A 440 11.54 -45.77 -23.24
C VAL A 440 12.31 -45.69 -24.54
N TYR A 441 12.19 -46.75 -25.34
CA TYR A 441 12.75 -46.81 -26.69
C TYR A 441 11.68 -46.52 -27.74
N LEU A 442 12.07 -45.81 -28.79
CA LEU A 442 11.25 -45.51 -29.95
C LEU A 442 11.94 -46.03 -31.22
N CYS A 443 11.24 -46.84 -32.03
CA CYS A 443 11.80 -47.30 -33.29
C CYS A 443 12.04 -46.11 -34.23
N LYS A 444 13.16 -46.14 -34.96
CA LYS A 444 13.51 -45.14 -35.99
C LYS A 444 12.45 -45.18 -37.10
N GLY A 445 12.17 -44.04 -37.74
CA GLY A 445 10.94 -43.79 -38.50
C GLY A 445 10.35 -44.94 -39.34
N TYR A 446 11.17 -45.63 -40.16
CA TYR A 446 10.71 -46.72 -41.03
C TYR A 446 10.71 -48.11 -40.40
N PHE A 447 10.89 -48.22 -39.09
CA PHE A 447 10.89 -49.47 -38.36
C PHE A 447 9.67 -49.53 -37.43
N LYS A 448 9.00 -50.69 -37.41
CA LYS A 448 7.83 -50.94 -36.56
C LYS A 448 8.22 -51.86 -35.40
N LYS A 449 7.73 -51.53 -34.21
CA LYS A 449 7.94 -52.32 -32.99
C LYS A 449 7.17 -53.64 -33.08
N THR A 450 7.88 -54.76 -33.06
CA THR A 450 7.29 -56.12 -33.10
C THR A 450 7.39 -56.85 -31.77
N LYS A 451 8.35 -56.50 -30.91
CA LYS A 451 8.47 -57.00 -29.52
C LYS A 451 8.59 -55.81 -28.57
N PHE A 452 7.84 -55.84 -27.48
CA PHE A 452 8.01 -54.87 -26.39
C PHE A 452 9.23 -55.24 -25.55
N GLY A 453 10.12 -54.27 -25.36
CA GLY A 453 11.18 -54.35 -24.36
C GLY A 453 10.70 -53.78 -23.02
N ASN A 454 11.26 -54.31 -21.94
CA ASN A 454 11.01 -53.87 -20.57
C ASN A 454 12.34 -53.76 -19.83
N VAL A 455 13.14 -52.75 -20.20
CA VAL A 455 14.40 -52.47 -19.52
C VAL A 455 14.12 -51.63 -18.28
N THR A 456 14.42 -52.17 -17.12
CA THR A 456 14.22 -51.53 -15.81
C THR A 456 15.52 -51.48 -15.02
N CYS A 457 15.66 -50.47 -14.19
CA CYS A 457 16.78 -50.32 -13.29
C CYS A 457 16.55 -51.13 -12.01
N SER A 458 17.46 -52.04 -11.71
CA SER A 458 17.43 -52.91 -10.54
C SER A 458 18.76 -52.80 -9.79
N PHE A 459 18.77 -52.09 -8.65
CA PHE A 459 19.92 -51.91 -7.75
C PHE A 459 21.22 -51.59 -8.50
N GLY A 460 21.24 -50.46 -9.21
CA GLY A 460 22.43 -49.98 -9.93
C GLY A 460 22.67 -50.62 -11.32
N THR A 461 21.91 -51.65 -11.70
CA THR A 461 22.07 -52.38 -12.96
C THR A 461 20.81 -52.37 -13.83
N TRP A 462 20.98 -52.13 -15.14
CA TRP A 462 19.90 -52.27 -16.11
C TRP A 462 19.59 -53.75 -16.36
N LYS A 463 18.33 -54.14 -16.23
CA LYS A 463 17.86 -55.52 -16.48
C LYS A 463 16.63 -55.53 -17.37
N GLY A 464 16.43 -56.64 -18.09
CA GLY A 464 15.29 -56.87 -18.96
C GLY A 464 15.63 -56.81 -20.45
N ASP A 465 14.61 -57.06 -21.28
CA ASP A 465 14.78 -57.18 -22.73
C ASP A 465 14.62 -55.84 -23.42
N THR A 466 15.39 -55.60 -24.48
CA THR A 466 15.20 -54.49 -25.41
C THR A 466 14.08 -54.78 -26.42
N PRO A 467 13.41 -53.75 -26.98
CA PRO A 467 12.39 -53.96 -28.00
C PRO A 467 13.02 -54.38 -29.32
N VAL A 468 12.22 -55.01 -30.18
CA VAL A 468 12.65 -55.38 -31.53
C VAL A 468 11.90 -54.51 -32.54
N CYS A 469 12.66 -53.80 -33.38
CA CYS A 469 12.17 -52.91 -34.43
C CYS A 469 12.49 -53.54 -35.79
N LYS A 470 11.44 -53.99 -36.52
CA LYS A 470 11.61 -54.56 -37.86
C LYS A 470 11.39 -53.49 -38.93
N ASP A 471 12.19 -53.55 -39.98
CA ASP A 471 12.07 -52.64 -41.12
C ASP A 471 10.70 -52.84 -41.80
N THR A 472 10.03 -51.74 -42.10
CA THR A 472 8.74 -51.74 -42.80
C THR A 472 8.88 -51.53 -44.30
N LYS A 473 10.10 -51.28 -44.80
CA LYS A 473 10.40 -51.16 -46.22
C LYS A 473 10.58 -52.53 -46.86
N CYS A 474 10.10 -52.66 -48.08
CA CYS A 474 10.32 -53.84 -48.91
C CYS A 474 11.45 -53.56 -49.91
N TYR A 475 12.35 -54.52 -50.05
CA TYR A 475 13.52 -54.42 -50.92
C TYR A 475 13.31 -55.33 -52.13
N LEU A 476 13.56 -54.80 -53.33
CA LEU A 476 13.42 -55.57 -54.58
C LEU A 476 14.40 -56.73 -54.65
N GLU A 477 15.59 -56.58 -54.05
CA GLU A 477 16.63 -57.62 -53.99
C GLU A 477 16.14 -58.92 -53.34
N LYS A 478 15.10 -58.84 -52.49
CA LYS A 478 14.48 -60.02 -51.85
C LYS A 478 13.50 -60.77 -52.76
N LEU A 479 13.21 -60.24 -53.96
CA LEU A 479 12.40 -60.89 -54.99
C LEU A 479 13.32 -61.42 -56.08
N SER A 480 13.54 -62.74 -56.11
CA SER A 480 14.32 -63.40 -57.16
C SER A 480 13.48 -64.48 -57.84
N PHE A 481 13.17 -64.26 -59.12
CA PHE A 481 12.60 -65.27 -59.99
C PHE A 481 13.07 -65.08 -61.43
N THR A 482 13.06 -66.17 -62.19
CA THR A 482 13.61 -66.25 -63.55
C THR A 482 12.89 -65.27 -64.49
N GLY A 483 13.65 -64.53 -65.30
CA GLY A 483 13.12 -63.63 -66.34
C GLY A 483 12.64 -62.24 -65.87
N LEU A 484 12.73 -61.90 -64.58
CA LEU A 484 12.38 -60.56 -64.06
C LEU A 484 13.36 -59.47 -64.56
N GLU A 485 12.84 -58.38 -65.13
CA GLU A 485 13.61 -57.18 -65.47
C GLU A 485 13.82 -56.33 -64.21
N THR A 486 15.08 -56.10 -63.83
CA THR A 486 15.45 -55.36 -62.61
C THR A 486 16.20 -54.07 -62.91
N LYS A 487 16.58 -53.81 -64.18
CA LYS A 487 17.44 -52.69 -64.56
C LYS A 487 16.65 -51.37 -64.59
N GLY A 488 17.03 -50.42 -63.74
CA GLY A 488 16.42 -49.08 -63.67
C GLY A 488 15.24 -48.94 -62.71
N LEU A 489 14.90 -49.98 -61.94
CA LEU A 489 13.79 -49.94 -60.98
C LEU A 489 14.20 -49.40 -59.60
N LYS A 490 13.26 -48.76 -58.89
CA LYS A 490 13.46 -48.28 -57.51
C LYS A 490 13.73 -49.47 -56.60
N ASN A 491 14.87 -49.54 -55.93
CA ASN A 491 15.25 -50.70 -55.11
C ASN A 491 14.44 -50.87 -53.81
N VAL A 492 13.85 -49.77 -53.30
CA VAL A 492 13.18 -49.72 -52.00
C VAL A 492 11.74 -49.23 -52.17
N TYR A 493 10.80 -49.95 -51.56
CA TYR A 493 9.38 -49.62 -51.55
C TYR A 493 8.90 -49.40 -50.13
N TYR A 494 8.10 -48.36 -49.96
CA TYR A 494 7.47 -47.98 -48.69
C TYR A 494 6.09 -48.63 -48.57
N ARG A 495 5.51 -48.58 -47.37
CA ARG A 495 4.21 -49.16 -47.05
C ARG A 495 3.13 -48.76 -48.08
N ASN A 496 2.34 -49.74 -48.52
CA ASN A 496 1.26 -49.64 -49.51
C ASN A 496 1.71 -49.25 -50.93
N GLN A 497 3.01 -49.12 -51.19
CA GLN A 497 3.49 -48.97 -52.57
C GLN A 497 3.39 -50.31 -53.30
N VAL A 498 2.94 -50.23 -54.54
CA VAL A 498 2.73 -51.38 -55.41
C VAL A 498 3.91 -51.49 -56.38
N PHE A 499 4.56 -52.64 -56.38
CA PHE A 499 5.51 -53.02 -57.42
C PHE A 499 4.78 -53.81 -58.51
N THR A 500 5.05 -53.47 -59.77
CA THR A 500 4.49 -54.14 -60.93
C THR A 500 5.65 -54.81 -61.68
N ALA A 501 5.63 -56.13 -61.76
CA ALA A 501 6.71 -56.89 -62.37
C ALA A 501 6.64 -56.84 -63.90
N THR A 502 7.79 -56.65 -64.53
CA THR A 502 7.99 -56.68 -65.99
C THR A 502 9.03 -57.73 -66.35
N CYS A 503 8.79 -58.49 -67.42
CA CYS A 503 9.71 -59.53 -67.88
C CYS A 503 10.76 -58.99 -68.86
N LYS A 504 11.95 -59.60 -68.86
CA LYS A 504 13.02 -59.31 -69.83
C LYS A 504 12.59 -59.70 -71.25
N SER A 505 13.21 -59.08 -72.25
CA SER A 505 12.99 -59.41 -73.66
C SER A 505 13.17 -60.92 -73.90
N GLY A 506 12.17 -61.56 -74.51
CA GLY A 506 12.12 -63.01 -74.72
C GLY A 506 11.41 -63.81 -73.61
N TYR A 507 10.73 -63.14 -72.67
CA TYR A 507 9.88 -63.80 -71.67
C TYR A 507 8.51 -63.08 -71.58
N ASN A 508 7.42 -63.84 -71.40
CA ASN A 508 6.07 -63.31 -71.22
C ASN A 508 5.53 -63.57 -69.80
N ALA A 509 4.77 -62.62 -69.27
CA ALA A 509 4.04 -62.80 -68.02
C ALA A 509 2.79 -63.66 -68.27
N THR A 510 2.53 -64.67 -67.43
CA THR A 510 1.25 -65.38 -67.43
C THR A 510 0.14 -64.43 -66.98
N LYS A 511 -1.04 -64.48 -67.60
CA LYS A 511 -2.15 -63.48 -67.54
C LYS A 511 -2.79 -63.21 -66.15
N GLU A 512 -2.14 -63.52 -65.04
CA GLU A 512 -2.63 -63.26 -63.69
C GLU A 512 -1.82 -62.16 -63.01
N ASN A 513 -2.54 -61.16 -62.49
CA ASN A 513 -2.12 -60.03 -61.65
C ASN A 513 -0.59 -59.92 -61.36
N ASN A 514 0.14 -59.10 -62.13
CA ASN A 514 1.59 -58.92 -61.99
C ASN A 514 2.00 -57.88 -60.93
N ARG A 515 1.17 -57.67 -59.91
CA ARG A 515 1.33 -56.59 -58.92
C ARG A 515 1.42 -57.15 -57.50
N ILE A 516 2.43 -56.71 -56.77
CA ILE A 516 2.59 -56.98 -55.34
C ILE A 516 2.71 -55.68 -54.56
N THR A 517 2.19 -55.69 -53.34
CA THR A 517 2.16 -54.52 -52.48
C THR A 517 3.12 -54.71 -51.33
N CYS A 518 3.89 -53.67 -51.00
CA CYS A 518 4.71 -53.68 -49.80
C CYS A 518 3.83 -53.50 -48.55
N VAL A 519 3.72 -54.51 -47.71
CA VAL A 519 2.94 -54.48 -46.47
C VAL A 519 3.86 -54.85 -45.31
N GLU A 520 4.20 -53.85 -44.49
CA GLU A 520 4.99 -54.00 -43.27
C GLU A 520 6.34 -54.74 -43.46
N GLY A 521 7.06 -54.40 -44.54
CA GLY A 521 8.38 -54.97 -44.85
C GLY A 521 8.34 -56.28 -45.63
N GLU A 522 7.15 -56.82 -45.88
CA GLU A 522 6.94 -58.02 -46.70
C GLU A 522 6.18 -57.69 -47.99
N TRP A 523 6.58 -58.36 -49.06
CA TRP A 523 5.84 -58.33 -50.31
C TRP A 523 4.59 -59.21 -50.20
N LYS A 524 3.40 -58.62 -50.36
CA LYS A 524 2.11 -59.33 -50.36
C LYS A 524 1.48 -59.32 -51.75
N GLY A 525 0.92 -60.45 -52.13
CA GLY A 525 0.39 -60.73 -53.46
C GLY A 525 1.16 -61.87 -54.13
N HIS A 526 0.72 -62.27 -55.32
CA HIS A 526 1.33 -63.35 -56.08
C HIS A 526 1.98 -62.77 -57.33
N LEU A 527 3.28 -63.01 -57.54
CA LEU A 527 3.95 -62.75 -58.81
C LEU A 527 4.14 -64.07 -59.54
N PRO A 528 3.53 -64.25 -60.73
CA PRO A 528 3.85 -65.40 -61.54
C PRO A 528 5.27 -65.28 -62.15
N PRO A 529 5.96 -66.40 -62.39
CA PRO A 529 7.27 -66.40 -63.04
C PRO A 529 7.16 -65.92 -64.49
N CYS A 530 8.19 -65.25 -64.98
CA CYS A 530 8.33 -64.95 -66.40
C CYS A 530 8.77 -66.24 -67.12
N LEU A 531 8.01 -66.65 -68.14
CA LEU A 531 8.30 -67.86 -68.93
C LEU A 531 8.84 -67.46 -70.32
N ALA A 532 9.84 -68.19 -70.79
CA ALA A 532 10.55 -67.93 -72.07
C ALA A 532 9.68 -68.23 -73.29
#